data_AF-A0A7C6D1Z6-F1
#
_entry.id   AF-A0A7C6D1Z6-F1
#
_cell.length_a   1.000
_cell.length_b   1.000
_cell.length_c   1.000
_cell.angle_alpha   90.00
_cell.angle_beta   90.00
_cell.angle_gamma   90.00
#
_symmetry.space_group_name_H-M   'P 1'
#
loop_
_entity.id
_entity.type
_entity.pdbx_description
1 polymer ?
#
loop_
_entity_poly.entity_id
_entity_poly.type
_entity_poly.pdbx_seq_one_letter_code
_entity_poly.pdbx_strand_id
1 'polypeptide(L)'
;MNDFSISHGSWKKGALAAVGGVIKYVVVPILIVLGMITVMERAGVEELIESLGLRSLVMQVAILGEVVAALSFFRGFYPKGSLSRMTFGVISMAAAGVWLWTIVKGGDIALTSGELDLGVRYTSIVLLLLVAVALRGGYYVAEMLSHRKEWLDTL
;
A
#
# COMPACT_ATOMS: atom_id res chain seq x y z
N MET A 1 23.34 -5.58 -21.27
CA MET A 1 21.88 -5.65 -21.49
C MET A 1 21.20 -4.69 -20.54
N ASN A 2 20.19 -3.94 -21.01
CA ASN A 2 19.50 -2.93 -20.20
C ASN A 2 18.16 -3.51 -19.70
N ASP A 3 18.13 -4.02 -18.48
CA ASP A 3 16.92 -4.59 -17.85
C ASP A 3 15.74 -3.61 -17.82
N PHE A 4 16.02 -2.30 -17.84
CA PHE A 4 15.03 -1.22 -17.84
C PHE A 4 14.52 -0.85 -19.24
N SER A 5 14.82 -1.65 -20.25
CA SER A 5 14.31 -1.43 -21.60
C SER A 5 12.79 -1.61 -21.65
N ILE A 6 12.09 -0.60 -22.18
CA ILE A 6 10.63 -0.60 -22.35
C ILE A 6 10.18 -1.74 -23.28
N SER A 7 11.04 -2.16 -24.20
CA SER A 7 10.76 -3.24 -25.17
C SER A 7 10.46 -4.59 -24.53
N HIS A 8 10.90 -4.82 -23.28
CA HIS A 8 10.69 -6.10 -22.58
C HIS A 8 9.37 -6.14 -21.81
N GLY A 9 8.68 -5.01 -21.70
CA GLY A 9 7.49 -4.89 -20.86
C GLY A 9 6.17 -5.16 -21.57
N SER A 10 5.14 -5.41 -20.77
CA SER A 10 3.78 -5.63 -21.24
C SER A 10 2.82 -4.62 -20.61
N TRP A 11 2.32 -3.69 -21.43
CA TRP A 11 1.33 -2.69 -21.02
C TRP A 11 0.08 -3.31 -20.39
N LYS A 12 -0.41 -4.42 -20.95
CA LYS A 12 -1.58 -5.14 -20.42
C LYS A 12 -1.34 -5.66 -19.00
N LYS A 13 -0.18 -6.26 -18.75
CA LYS A 13 0.17 -6.78 -17.41
C LYS A 13 0.41 -5.64 -16.41
N GLY A 14 1.03 -4.55 -16.86
CA GLY A 14 1.19 -3.33 -16.07
C GLY A 14 -0.17 -2.74 -15.67
N ALA A 15 -1.07 -2.53 -16.63
CA ALA A 15 -2.40 -1.98 -16.37
C ALA A 15 -3.21 -2.86 -15.41
N LEU A 16 -3.19 -4.18 -15.59
CA LEU A 16 -3.87 -5.11 -14.68
C LEU A 16 -3.31 -5.02 -13.25
N ALA A 17 -1.99 -4.92 -13.11
CA ALA A 17 -1.35 -4.75 -11.81
C ALA A 17 -1.68 -3.40 -11.17
N ALA A 18 -1.78 -2.34 -11.97
CA ALA A 18 -2.19 -1.01 -11.52
C ALA A 18 -3.63 -1.00 -11.02
N VAL A 19 -4.57 -1.58 -11.76
CA VAL A 19 -5.98 -1.70 -11.37
C VAL A 19 -6.11 -2.46 -10.06
N GLY A 20 -5.41 -3.59 -9.93
CA GLY A 20 -5.36 -4.32 -8.66
C GLY A 20 -4.79 -3.48 -7.51
N GLY A 21 -3.79 -2.65 -7.80
CA GLY A 21 -3.23 -1.68 -6.86
C GLY A 21 -4.25 -0.61 -6.44
N VAL A 22 -4.95 0.02 -7.39
CA VAL A 22 -5.98 1.03 -7.12
C VAL A 22 -7.08 0.45 -6.24
N ILE A 23 -7.59 -0.74 -6.59
CA ILE A 23 -8.64 -1.38 -5.79
C ILE A 23 -8.16 -1.63 -4.36
N LYS A 24 -6.96 -2.20 -4.21
CA LYS A 24 -6.43 -2.62 -2.91
C LYS A 24 -5.99 -1.46 -2.00
N TYR A 25 -5.35 -0.44 -2.56
CA TYR A 25 -4.69 0.62 -1.79
C TYR A 25 -5.44 1.96 -1.82
N VAL A 26 -6.44 2.11 -2.70
CA VAL A 26 -7.24 3.35 -2.81
C VAL A 26 -8.71 3.05 -2.52
N VAL A 27 -9.37 2.25 -3.36
CA VAL A 27 -10.83 2.08 -3.30
C VAL A 27 -11.29 1.41 -2.01
N VAL A 28 -10.81 0.19 -1.72
CA VAL A 28 -11.23 -0.54 -0.51
C VAL A 28 -10.96 0.26 0.77
N PRO A 29 -9.76 0.84 0.97
CA PRO A 29 -9.46 1.63 2.14
C PRO A 29 -10.31 2.90 2.28
N ILE A 30 -10.53 3.64 1.20
CA ILE A 30 -11.39 4.83 1.23
C ILE A 30 -12.83 4.46 1.59
N LEU A 31 -13.36 3.37 1.01
CA LEU A 31 -14.70 2.89 1.34
C LEU A 31 -14.83 2.52 2.83
N ILE A 32 -13.79 1.94 3.42
CA ILE A 32 -13.76 1.65 4.87
C ILE A 32 -13.82 2.95 5.68
N VAL A 33 -12.96 3.93 5.38
CA VAL A 33 -12.91 5.19 6.13
C VAL A 33 -14.21 5.99 5.96
N LEU A 34 -14.75 6.07 4.74
CA LEU A 34 -16.05 6.72 4.49
C LEU A 34 -17.19 5.99 5.21
N GLY A 35 -17.18 4.66 5.21
CA GLY A 35 -18.15 3.87 5.98
C GLY A 35 -18.10 4.18 7.47
N MET A 36 -16.90 4.30 8.05
CA MET A 36 -16.72 4.72 9.45
C MET A 36 -17.29 6.11 9.69
N ILE A 37 -16.95 7.08 8.83
CA ILE A 37 -17.48 8.46 8.92
C ILE A 37 -19.01 8.44 8.90
N THR A 38 -19.63 7.74 7.96
CA THR A 38 -21.10 7.69 7.85
C THR A 38 -21.75 7.04 9.09
N VAL A 39 -21.15 6.01 9.66
CA VAL A 39 -21.66 5.38 10.89
C VAL A 39 -21.56 6.35 12.07
N MET A 40 -20.44 7.08 12.18
CA MET A 40 -20.20 8.03 13.26
C MET A 40 -21.08 9.27 13.17
N GLU A 41 -21.31 9.81 11.97
CA GLU A 41 -22.27 10.91 11.72
C GLU A 41 -23.69 10.48 12.11
N ARG A 42 -24.10 9.26 11.76
CA ARG A 42 -25.42 8.75 12.15
C ARG A 42 -25.57 8.52 13.66
N ALA A 43 -24.47 8.29 14.36
CA ALA A 43 -24.44 8.13 15.81
C ALA A 43 -24.34 9.48 16.54
N GLY A 44 -24.19 10.61 15.83
CA GLY A 44 -24.07 11.95 16.42
C GLY A 44 -22.76 12.18 17.17
N VAL A 45 -21.67 11.53 16.72
CA VAL A 45 -20.32 11.67 17.31
C VAL A 45 -19.36 12.36 16.33
N GLU A 46 -19.76 13.51 15.80
CA GLU A 46 -18.98 14.28 14.82
C GLU A 46 -17.62 14.75 15.37
N GLU A 47 -17.56 15.12 16.66
CA GLU A 47 -16.31 15.51 17.33
C GLU A 47 -15.26 14.40 17.27
N LEU A 48 -15.70 13.13 17.26
CA LEU A 48 -14.83 11.98 17.14
C LEU A 48 -14.24 11.84 15.74
N ILE A 49 -14.97 12.25 14.70
CA ILE A 49 -14.50 12.25 13.31
C ILE A 49 -13.37 13.27 13.13
N GLU A 50 -13.51 14.44 13.77
CA GLU A 50 -12.53 15.51 13.72
C GLU A 50 -11.29 15.21 14.55
N SER A 51 -11.45 14.73 15.78
CA SER A 51 -10.31 14.32 16.63
C SER A 51 -9.53 13.16 16.00
N LEU A 52 -10.22 12.22 15.37
CA LEU A 52 -9.60 11.15 14.59
C LEU A 52 -9.15 11.61 13.20
N GLY A 53 -9.36 12.86 12.78
CA GLY A 53 -8.92 13.36 11.48
C GLY A 53 -9.33 12.46 10.30
N LEU A 54 -10.48 11.78 10.37
CA LEU A 54 -10.83 10.77 9.37
C LEU A 54 -10.99 11.38 7.97
N ARG A 55 -11.43 12.65 7.90
CA ARG A 55 -11.56 13.38 6.63
C ARG A 55 -10.20 13.63 5.97
N SER A 56 -9.18 14.04 6.73
CA SER A 56 -7.83 14.22 6.19
C SER A 56 -7.18 12.88 5.86
N LEU A 57 -7.50 11.83 6.61
CA LEU A 57 -7.03 10.47 6.35
C LEU A 57 -7.46 9.95 4.97
N VAL A 58 -8.70 10.23 4.53
CA VAL A 58 -9.17 9.85 3.18
C VAL A 58 -8.22 10.37 2.09
N MET A 59 -7.83 11.64 2.18
CA MET A 59 -6.95 12.27 1.19
C MET A 59 -5.54 11.69 1.24
N GLN A 60 -4.99 11.48 2.44
CA GLN A 60 -3.65 10.89 2.60
C GLN A 60 -3.60 9.45 2.06
N VAL A 61 -4.63 8.66 2.37
CA VAL A 61 -4.78 7.28 1.88
C VAL A 61 -4.91 7.23 0.37
N ALA A 62 -5.68 8.14 -0.23
CA ALA A 62 -5.82 8.24 -1.67
C ALA A 62 -4.49 8.51 -2.36
N ILE A 63 -3.80 9.59 -1.96
CA ILE A 63 -2.54 10.03 -2.57
C ILE A 63 -1.47 8.93 -2.45
N LEU A 64 -1.26 8.39 -1.25
CA LEU A 64 -0.27 7.35 -1.03
C LEU A 64 -0.66 6.04 -1.75
N GLY A 65 -1.95 5.72 -1.80
CA GLY A 65 -2.45 4.53 -2.49
C GLY A 65 -2.25 4.61 -4.01
N GLU A 66 -2.42 5.78 -4.60
CA GLU A 66 -2.14 6.04 -6.02
C GLU A 66 -0.65 5.86 -6.34
N VAL A 67 0.24 6.33 -5.46
CA VAL A 67 1.69 6.08 -5.61
C VAL A 67 1.99 4.59 -5.62
N VAL A 68 1.41 3.82 -4.70
CA VAL A 68 1.59 2.35 -4.66
C VAL A 68 1.01 1.69 -5.91
N ALA A 69 -0.13 2.16 -6.42
CA ALA A 69 -0.75 1.67 -7.64
C ALA A 69 0.10 1.97 -8.89
N ALA A 70 0.67 3.17 -9.00
CA ALA A 70 1.60 3.55 -10.06
C ALA A 70 2.87 2.69 -10.03
N LEU A 71 3.45 2.44 -8.85
CA LEU A 71 4.59 1.53 -8.73
C LEU A 71 4.21 0.08 -9.07
N SER A 72 2.98 -0.33 -8.75
CA SER A 72 2.45 -1.64 -9.12
C SER A 72 2.31 -1.80 -10.63
N PHE A 73 2.01 -0.74 -11.38
CA PHE A 73 2.05 -0.73 -12.84
C PHE A 73 3.43 -1.15 -13.34
N PHE A 74 4.49 -0.45 -12.92
CA PHE A 74 5.84 -0.71 -13.40
C PHE A 74 6.31 -2.12 -13.00
N ARG A 75 5.99 -2.57 -11.78
CA ARG A 75 6.24 -3.95 -11.37
C ARG A 75 5.53 -4.97 -12.27
N GLY A 76 4.27 -4.74 -12.62
CA GLY A 76 3.50 -5.62 -13.51
C GLY A 76 3.95 -5.57 -14.97
N PHE A 77 4.47 -4.42 -15.39
CA PHE A 77 4.95 -4.16 -16.74
C PHE A 77 6.17 -5.03 -17.08
N TYR A 78 7.15 -5.10 -16.18
CA TYR A 78 8.36 -5.88 -16.41
C TYR A 78 8.17 -7.40 -16.16
N PRO A 79 8.86 -8.26 -16.93
CA PRO A 79 8.79 -9.70 -16.81
C PRO A 79 9.45 -10.22 -15.53
N LYS A 80 9.06 -11.43 -15.11
CA LYS A 80 9.70 -12.14 -13.99
C LYS A 80 11.18 -12.39 -14.29
N GLY A 81 12.03 -12.36 -13.26
CA GLY A 81 13.48 -12.54 -13.41
C GLY A 81 14.25 -11.25 -13.73
N SER A 82 13.60 -10.19 -14.21
CA SER A 82 14.27 -8.90 -14.50
C SER A 82 14.58 -8.09 -13.24
N LEU A 83 15.70 -7.35 -13.25
CA LEU A 83 16.05 -6.43 -12.16
C LEU A 83 15.00 -5.31 -11.99
N SER A 84 14.45 -4.79 -13.09
CA SER A 84 13.46 -3.71 -13.05
C SER A 84 12.20 -4.12 -12.30
N ARG A 85 11.68 -5.33 -12.57
CA ARG A 85 10.53 -5.85 -11.83
C ARG A 85 10.81 -5.96 -10.33
N MET A 86 12.00 -6.46 -9.95
CA MET A 86 12.41 -6.53 -8.55
C MET A 86 12.44 -5.15 -7.91
N THR A 87 13.11 -4.18 -8.55
CA THR A 87 13.25 -2.81 -8.03
C THR A 87 11.89 -2.17 -7.81
N PHE A 88 11.00 -2.18 -8.80
CA PHE A 88 9.64 -1.65 -8.63
C PHE A 88 8.82 -2.46 -7.62
N GLY A 89 9.06 -3.77 -7.53
CA GLY A 89 8.49 -4.64 -6.50
C GLY A 89 8.84 -4.19 -5.09
N VAL A 90 10.13 -4.03 -4.80
CA VAL A 90 10.64 -3.62 -3.48
C VAL A 90 10.17 -2.20 -3.15
N ILE A 91 10.32 -1.24 -4.08
CA ILE A 91 9.90 0.15 -3.86
C ILE A 91 8.38 0.22 -3.62
N SER A 92 7.58 -0.55 -4.36
CA SER A 92 6.13 -0.60 -4.15
C SER A 92 5.75 -1.12 -2.77
N MET A 93 6.51 -2.07 -2.21
CA MET A 93 6.26 -2.59 -0.85
C MET A 93 6.72 -1.62 0.22
N ALA A 94 7.83 -0.90 0.01
CA ALA A 94 8.23 0.19 0.90
C ALA A 94 7.15 1.29 0.94
N ALA A 95 6.65 1.72 -0.21
CA ALA A 95 5.54 2.67 -0.30
C ALA A 95 4.26 2.12 0.35
N ALA A 96 3.95 0.84 0.16
CA ALA A 96 2.82 0.19 0.81
C ALA A 96 2.97 0.14 2.35
N GLY A 97 4.21 0.03 2.85
CA GLY A 97 4.50 0.12 4.28
C GLY A 97 4.23 1.50 4.85
N VAL A 98 4.66 2.56 4.16
CA VAL A 98 4.35 3.95 4.52
C VAL A 98 2.83 4.18 4.49
N TRP A 99 2.18 3.75 3.41
CA TRP A 99 0.72 3.81 3.28
C TRP A 99 0.00 3.10 4.43
N LEU A 100 0.43 1.89 4.79
CA LEU A 100 -0.13 1.12 5.89
C LEU A 100 0.06 1.85 7.23
N TRP A 101 1.25 2.40 7.47
CA TRP A 101 1.52 3.16 8.69
C TRP A 101 0.61 4.39 8.82
N THR A 102 0.38 5.11 7.71
CA THR A 102 -0.50 6.28 7.68
C THR A 102 -1.95 5.89 7.96
N ILE A 103 -2.49 4.86 7.30
CA ILE A 103 -3.91 4.51 7.47
C ILE A 103 -4.23 4.02 8.88
N VAL A 104 -3.28 3.35 9.54
CA VAL A 104 -3.43 2.90 10.94
C VAL A 104 -2.92 3.92 11.95
N LYS A 105 -2.58 5.14 11.53
CA LYS A 105 -2.05 6.21 12.40
C LYS A 105 -0.91 5.76 13.32
N GLY A 106 -0.01 4.90 12.81
CA GLY A 106 1.10 4.37 13.60
C GLY A 106 0.73 3.37 14.71
N GLY A 107 -0.52 2.92 14.75
CA GLY A 107 -1.00 1.93 15.72
C GLY A 107 -1.33 2.51 17.09
N ASP A 108 -1.55 3.82 17.16
CA ASP A 108 -2.03 4.49 18.35
C ASP A 108 -3.18 5.43 17.99
N ILE A 109 -4.29 5.25 18.67
CA ILE A 109 -5.45 6.12 18.55
C ILE A 109 -5.77 6.64 19.94
N ALA A 110 -5.54 7.93 20.14
CA ALA A 110 -5.95 8.65 21.34
C ALA A 110 -7.25 9.40 21.07
N LEU A 111 -8.22 9.21 21.96
CA LEU A 111 -9.46 9.96 22.01
C LEU A 111 -9.38 10.92 23.19
N THR A 112 -9.18 12.20 22.89
CA THR A 112 -9.19 13.26 23.89
C THR A 112 -10.54 13.94 23.84
N SER A 113 -11.37 13.76 24.88
CA SER A 113 -12.66 14.44 25.03
C SER A 113 -12.81 14.93 26.47
N GLY A 114 -12.64 16.24 26.67
CA GLY A 114 -12.72 16.85 28.01
C GLY A 114 -11.65 16.33 28.97
N GLU A 115 -12.07 15.75 30.10
CA GLU A 115 -11.17 15.18 31.13
C GLU A 115 -10.82 13.69 30.91
N LEU A 116 -11.38 13.05 29.88
CA LEU A 116 -11.16 11.64 29.58
C LEU A 116 -10.18 11.48 28.41
N ASP A 117 -9.05 10.83 28.69
CA ASP A 117 -8.08 10.41 27.70
C ASP A 117 -8.18 8.88 27.52
N LEU A 118 -8.80 8.44 26.43
CA LEU A 118 -8.95 7.02 26.09
C LEU A 118 -8.06 6.71 24.88
N GLY A 119 -6.92 6.07 25.15
CA GLY A 119 -5.97 5.62 24.13
C GLY A 119 -6.04 4.11 23.89
N VAL A 120 -6.10 3.70 22.63
CA VAL A 120 -5.94 2.30 22.22
C VAL A 120 -4.63 2.16 21.46
N ARG A 121 -3.68 1.45 22.08
CA ARG A 121 -2.40 1.09 21.47
C ARG A 121 -2.46 -0.31 20.89
N TYR A 122 -2.26 -0.42 19.59
CA TYR A 122 -2.25 -1.67 18.82
C TYR A 122 -1.04 -1.76 17.88
N THR A 123 0.01 -1.00 18.16
CA THR A 123 1.26 -0.94 17.40
C THR A 123 1.86 -2.31 17.13
N SER A 124 1.79 -3.26 18.07
CA SER A 124 2.30 -4.63 17.85
C SER A 124 1.62 -5.32 16.66
N ILE A 125 0.32 -5.11 16.47
CA ILE A 125 -0.42 -5.65 15.32
C ILE A 125 0.04 -4.96 14.03
N VAL A 126 0.22 -3.64 14.06
CA VAL A 126 0.73 -2.87 12.93
C VAL A 126 2.13 -3.34 12.52
N LEU A 127 3.01 -3.61 13.49
CA LEU A 127 4.35 -4.12 13.23
C LEU A 127 4.32 -5.50 12.56
N LEU A 128 3.41 -6.39 12.97
CA LEU A 128 3.22 -7.69 12.30
C LEU A 128 2.78 -7.52 10.85
N LEU A 129 1.88 -6.58 10.57
CA LEU A 129 1.45 -6.27 9.21
C LEU A 129 2.59 -5.68 8.38
N LEU A 130 3.42 -4.81 8.96
CA LEU A 130 4.61 -4.27 8.31
C LEU A 130 5.64 -5.36 8.00
N VAL A 131 5.84 -6.33 8.90
CA VAL A 131 6.67 -7.51 8.63
C VAL A 131 6.13 -8.29 7.44
N ALA A 132 4.81 -8.51 7.36
CA ALA A 132 4.20 -9.17 6.20
C ALA A 132 4.45 -8.40 4.88
N VAL A 133 4.37 -7.06 4.91
CA VAL A 133 4.71 -6.20 3.77
C VAL A 133 6.20 -6.33 3.40
N ALA A 134 7.09 -6.33 4.39
CA ALA A 134 8.53 -6.50 4.17
C ALA A 134 8.87 -7.88 3.58
N LEU A 135 8.25 -8.96 4.10
CA LEU A 135 8.37 -10.32 3.55
C LEU A 135 7.88 -10.37 2.10
N ARG A 136 6.81 -9.65 1.77
CA ARG A 136 6.35 -9.52 0.38
C ARG A 136 7.37 -8.78 -0.51
N GLY A 137 8.09 -7.81 0.05
CA GLY A 137 9.25 -7.19 -0.61
C GLY A 137 10.36 -8.19 -0.88
N GLY A 138 10.73 -8.99 0.13
CA GLY A 138 11.71 -10.07 0.02
C GLY A 138 11.32 -11.13 -1.02
N TYR A 139 10.03 -11.42 -1.16
CA TYR A 139 9.53 -12.31 -2.21
C TYR A 139 9.88 -11.81 -3.63
N TYR A 140 9.87 -10.50 -3.90
CA TYR A 140 10.27 -9.99 -5.22
C TYR A 140 11.76 -10.14 -5.50
N VAL A 141 12.59 -10.09 -4.46
CA VAL A 141 14.02 -10.42 -4.56
C VAL A 141 14.19 -11.90 -4.88
N ALA A 142 13.48 -12.77 -4.17
CA ALA A 142 13.49 -14.20 -4.45
C ALA A 142 12.97 -14.53 -5.86
N GLU A 143 11.89 -13.90 -6.31
CA GLU A 143 11.32 -14.06 -7.66
C GLU A 143 12.36 -13.74 -8.73
N MET A 144 13.13 -12.66 -8.54
CA MET A 144 14.24 -12.29 -9.42
C MET A 144 15.31 -13.38 -9.44
N LEU A 145 15.83 -13.78 -8.28
CA LEU A 145 16.89 -14.78 -8.20
C LEU A 145 16.50 -16.13 -8.80
N SER A 146 15.26 -16.57 -8.58
CA SER A 146 14.78 -17.87 -9.07
C SER A 146 14.58 -17.90 -10.59
N HIS A 147 14.05 -16.83 -11.19
CA HIS A 147 13.72 -16.81 -12.62
C HIS A 147 14.78 -16.10 -13.49
N ARG A 148 15.90 -15.64 -12.90
CA ARG A 148 16.91 -14.86 -13.62
C ARG A 148 17.53 -15.62 -14.78
N LYS A 149 17.84 -16.91 -14.58
CA LYS A 149 18.45 -17.75 -15.63
C LYS A 149 17.49 -17.92 -16.80
N GLU A 150 16.25 -18.34 -16.51
CA GLU A 150 15.19 -18.49 -17.51
C GLU A 150 14.95 -17.20 -18.29
N TRP A 151 14.98 -16.05 -17.62
CA TRP A 151 14.81 -14.76 -18.29
C TRP A 151 16.00 -14.41 -19.20
N LEU A 152 17.24 -14.65 -18.75
CA LEU A 152 18.43 -14.42 -19.58
C LEU A 152 18.48 -15.32 -20.81
N ASP A 153 17.94 -16.54 -20.72
CA ASP A 153 17.85 -17.48 -21.84
C ASP A 153 16.79 -17.07 -22.89
N THR A 154 15.90 -16.13 -22.55
CA THR A 154 14.85 -15.62 -23.47
C THR A 154 15.23 -14.33 -24.21
N LEU A 155 16.43 -13.80 -23.98
CA LEU A 155 16.95 -12.58 -24.59
C LEU A 155 17.87 -12.88 -25.77
#